data_AF-A0A258JVK1-F1
#
_entry.id   AF-A0A258JVK1-F1
#
_cell.length_a   1.000
_cell.length_b   1.000
_cell.length_c   1.000
_cell.angle_alpha   90.00
_cell.angle_beta   90.00
_cell.angle_gamma   90.00
#
_symmetry.space_group_name_H-M   'P 1'
#
loop_
_entity.id
_entity.type
_entity.pdbx_description
1 polymer ?
#
loop_
_entity_poly.entity_id
_entity_poly.type
_entity_poly.pdbx_seq_one_letter_code
_entity_poly.pdbx_strand_id
1 'polypeptide(L)'
;ANIIAASNPDAQVVAIDFNPAHIARARAAAKAAKLENIQFLELSFEEMNARDDLPDFDLVTMHGVWSWISDEGRRHITHFLNRRLKPGGAALVTYNAMPGWTALLPVQKLLAESAQFMQGRSDERVMQGLALVEALQKAGAGTLGDAKLLSSIRDGKGAESDRAVYLAHEYLNSEWKPLYHIDTARLLADAKLRYVGATGLLQNFPDLSLRPEHREALERVPAGPLRETLKDYLVTRAFRRDLFVRGPRTVPDAVRDRELAGYGLALMVPRSEAKTKMDVPAGTAELPKAHYEPIFDALAQGPRTLADLHAIAMRAKPEGAPSLVEIAGVLVGTAQATPIPPGAFGRISASAQLFNIASTQEVAEQRTATASISLPVTGSGMTLQTMEASVFHAVATGTPPEPGPVTDVIIRRLKAAGIPLRLENRVITEPSEQRAVVAESVEWCLKERMGLWTSLGAL
;
A
#
# COMPACT_ATOMS: atom_id res chain seq x y z
N ALA A 1 -6.10 4.12 9.34
CA ALA A 1 -6.05 4.30 10.80
C ALA A 1 -6.71 3.15 11.56
N ASN A 2 -8.00 2.84 11.36
CA ASN A 2 -8.69 1.74 12.06
C ASN A 2 -7.99 0.39 11.97
N ILE A 3 -7.51 0.00 10.77
CA ILE A 3 -6.74 -1.23 10.59
C ILE A 3 -5.51 -1.26 11.52
N ILE A 4 -4.74 -0.17 11.58
CA ILE A 4 -3.56 -0.10 12.43
C ILE A 4 -3.94 -0.24 13.91
N ALA A 5 -4.99 0.45 14.35
CA ALA A 5 -5.48 0.35 15.73
C ALA A 5 -5.95 -1.07 16.08
N ALA A 6 -6.71 -1.71 15.18
CA ALA A 6 -7.19 -3.08 15.34
C ALA A 6 -6.04 -4.11 15.37
N SER A 7 -5.03 -3.95 14.51
CA SER A 7 -3.88 -4.85 14.42
C SER A 7 -2.86 -4.66 15.55
N ASN A 8 -2.88 -3.50 16.21
CA ASN A 8 -1.91 -3.12 17.25
C ASN A 8 -2.64 -2.60 18.49
N PRO A 9 -3.27 -3.49 19.29
CA PRO A 9 -4.05 -3.09 20.46
C PRO A 9 -3.22 -2.33 21.51
N ASP A 10 -1.91 -2.57 21.55
CA ASP A 10 -0.98 -1.90 22.47
C ASP A 10 -0.55 -0.49 21.99
N ALA A 11 -0.86 -0.13 20.74
CA ALA A 11 -0.51 1.17 20.18
C ALA A 11 -1.64 2.18 20.39
N GLN A 12 -1.29 3.44 20.63
CA GLN A 12 -2.22 4.57 20.59
C GLN A 12 -2.18 5.22 19.21
N VAL A 13 -3.32 5.34 18.54
CA VAL A 13 -3.42 5.88 17.18
C VAL A 13 -4.18 7.21 17.20
N VAL A 14 -3.61 8.24 16.58
CA VAL A 14 -4.31 9.50 16.31
C VAL A 14 -4.46 9.65 14.80
N ALA A 15 -5.67 9.90 14.34
CA ALA A 15 -6.00 10.15 12.95
C ALA A 15 -6.61 11.54 12.80
N ILE A 16 -6.04 12.34 11.91
CA ILE A 16 -6.42 13.74 11.68
C ILE A 16 -6.81 13.89 10.22
N ASP A 17 -7.98 14.47 9.97
CA ASP A 17 -8.48 14.83 8.64
C ASP A 17 -9.33 16.10 8.80
N PHE A 18 -9.34 16.99 7.81
CA PHE A 18 -10.18 18.20 7.86
C PHE A 18 -11.61 17.94 7.38
N ASN A 19 -11.87 16.80 6.73
CA ASN A 19 -13.16 16.46 6.15
C ASN A 19 -14.07 15.78 7.20
N PRO A 20 -15.18 16.43 7.61
CA PRO A 20 -16.09 15.89 8.62
C PRO A 20 -16.73 14.56 8.21
N ALA A 21 -17.00 14.35 6.93
CA ALA A 21 -17.60 13.11 6.44
C ALA A 21 -16.63 11.92 6.56
N HIS A 22 -15.34 12.14 6.30
CA HIS A 22 -14.30 11.13 6.51
C HIS A 22 -14.19 10.74 7.99
N ILE A 23 -14.16 11.74 8.87
CA ILE A 23 -14.09 11.54 10.33
C ILE A 23 -15.31 10.77 10.84
N ALA A 24 -16.52 11.15 10.42
CA ALA A 24 -17.76 10.48 10.81
C ALA A 24 -17.77 9.00 10.37
N ARG A 25 -17.40 8.72 9.11
CA ARG A 25 -17.29 7.34 8.59
C ARG A 25 -16.25 6.53 9.37
N ALA A 26 -15.08 7.10 9.61
CA ALA A 26 -14.00 6.41 10.31
C ALA A 26 -14.36 6.09 11.78
N ARG A 27 -15.03 7.02 12.47
CA ARG A 27 -15.55 6.81 13.83
C ARG A 27 -16.64 5.73 13.87
N ALA A 28 -17.54 5.69 12.89
CA ALA A 28 -18.57 4.65 12.82
C ALA A 28 -17.95 3.25 12.69
N ALA A 29 -16.94 3.11 11.82
CA ALA A 29 -16.21 1.85 11.67
C ALA A 29 -15.43 1.46 12.95
N ALA A 30 -14.79 2.42 13.62
CA ALA A 30 -14.11 2.17 14.90
C ALA A 30 -15.07 1.70 15.99
N LYS A 31 -16.25 2.33 16.08
CA LYS A 31 -17.32 1.97 17.03
C LYS A 31 -17.85 0.57 16.78
N ALA A 32 -18.10 0.20 15.52
CA ALA A 32 -18.56 -1.14 15.15
C ALA A 32 -17.54 -2.23 15.56
N ALA A 33 -16.25 -1.91 15.45
CA ALA A 33 -15.14 -2.79 15.82
C ALA A 33 -14.71 -2.70 17.31
N LYS A 34 -15.36 -1.84 18.11
CA LYS A 34 -15.02 -1.56 19.52
C LYS A 34 -13.55 -1.17 19.71
N LEU A 35 -13.02 -0.34 18.83
CA LEU A 35 -11.64 0.17 18.95
C LEU A 35 -11.59 1.29 19.98
N GLU A 36 -10.79 1.11 21.03
CA GLU A 36 -10.63 2.08 22.12
C GLU A 36 -9.28 2.82 22.06
N ASN A 37 -8.32 2.30 21.28
CA ASN A 37 -6.96 2.81 21.16
C ASN A 37 -6.76 3.76 19.97
N ILE A 38 -7.85 4.39 19.49
CA ILE A 38 -7.81 5.33 18.37
C ILE A 38 -8.62 6.60 18.63
N GLN A 39 -8.00 7.75 18.38
CA GLN A 39 -8.63 9.06 18.42
C GLN A 39 -8.74 9.65 17.02
N PHE A 40 -9.92 10.18 16.69
CA PHE A 40 -10.19 10.88 15.43
C PHE A 40 -10.39 12.37 15.69
N LEU A 41 -9.63 13.21 15.01
CA LEU A 41 -9.67 14.67 15.14
C LEU A 41 -10.01 15.30 13.80
N GLU A 42 -11.06 16.11 13.78
CA GLU A 42 -11.41 16.95 12.64
C GLU A 42 -10.64 18.26 12.77
N LEU A 43 -9.51 18.39 12.07
CA LEU A 43 -8.63 19.55 12.18
C LEU A 43 -7.94 19.83 10.83
N SER A 44 -7.79 21.11 10.50
CA SER A 44 -6.80 21.58 9.53
C SER A 44 -5.37 21.46 10.07
N PHE A 45 -4.36 21.64 9.20
CA PHE A 45 -2.95 21.63 9.64
C PHE A 45 -2.60 22.83 10.54
N GLU A 46 -3.28 23.96 10.38
CA GLU A 46 -3.11 25.13 11.24
C GLU A 46 -3.67 24.85 12.63
N GLU A 47 -4.93 24.40 12.72
CA GLU A 47 -5.58 24.04 13.99
C GLU A 47 -4.82 22.93 14.71
N MET A 48 -4.29 21.95 13.98
CA MET A 48 -3.43 20.90 14.54
C MET A 48 -2.21 21.47 15.28
N ASN A 49 -1.60 22.55 14.78
CA ASN A 49 -0.45 23.18 15.43
C ASN A 49 -0.84 23.98 16.68
N ALA A 50 -2.07 24.49 16.74
CA ALA A 50 -2.63 25.19 17.90
C ALA A 50 -2.99 24.26 19.06
N ARG A 51 -2.94 22.93 18.86
CA ARG A 51 -3.28 21.94 19.90
C ARG A 51 -2.09 21.65 20.80
N ASP A 52 -2.24 21.98 22.07
CA ASP A 52 -1.22 21.74 23.10
C ASP A 52 -1.36 20.38 23.79
N ASP A 53 -2.54 19.76 23.72
CA ASP A 53 -2.90 18.51 24.37
C ASP A 53 -2.60 17.23 23.57
N LEU A 54 -2.05 17.36 22.35
CA LEU A 54 -1.61 16.20 21.58
C LEU A 54 -0.35 15.56 22.18
N PRO A 55 -0.23 14.23 22.19
CA PRO A 55 0.97 13.54 22.65
C PRO A 55 2.13 13.73 21.67
N ASP A 56 3.32 13.30 22.07
CA ASP A 56 4.43 13.10 21.14
C ASP A 56 4.31 11.74 20.42
N PHE A 57 4.72 11.70 19.16
CA PHE A 57 4.55 10.55 18.26
C PHE A 57 5.86 9.83 17.99
N ASP A 58 5.81 8.50 17.96
CA ASP A 58 6.90 7.64 17.50
C ASP A 58 6.91 7.52 15.96
N LEU A 59 5.72 7.48 15.36
CA LEU A 59 5.52 7.33 13.92
C LEU A 59 4.45 8.30 13.43
N VAL A 60 4.74 9.02 12.35
CA VAL A 60 3.77 9.83 11.62
C VAL A 60 3.74 9.37 10.18
N THR A 61 2.54 9.16 9.62
CA THR A 61 2.39 8.78 8.21
C THR A 61 1.46 9.78 7.53
N MET A 62 1.84 10.22 6.33
CA MET A 62 1.00 11.05 5.49
C MET A 62 1.02 10.49 4.07
N HIS A 63 -0.13 9.97 3.66
CA HIS A 63 -0.32 9.38 2.34
C HIS A 63 -1.32 10.19 1.53
N GLY A 64 -0.97 10.57 0.31
CA GLY A 64 -1.86 11.37 -0.54
C GLY A 64 -2.09 12.81 -0.06
N VAL A 65 -1.15 13.39 0.69
CA VAL A 65 -1.27 14.76 1.24
C VAL A 65 -0.21 15.70 0.67
N TRP A 66 1.06 15.31 0.72
CA TRP A 66 2.20 16.24 0.54
C TRP A 66 2.24 16.98 -0.81
N SER A 67 1.80 16.32 -1.89
CA SER A 67 1.69 16.93 -3.24
C SER A 67 0.41 17.72 -3.49
N TRP A 68 -0.56 17.65 -2.58
CA TRP A 68 -1.93 18.18 -2.78
C TRP A 68 -2.22 19.40 -1.92
N ILE A 69 -1.19 19.96 -1.30
CA ILE A 69 -1.31 21.06 -0.35
C ILE A 69 -0.32 22.17 -0.70
N SER A 70 -0.70 23.37 -0.31
CA SER A 70 0.12 24.57 -0.48
C SER A 70 1.48 24.46 0.23
N ASP A 71 2.41 25.33 -0.17
CA ASP A 71 3.70 25.44 0.52
C ASP A 71 3.52 25.77 2.01
N GLU A 72 2.49 26.55 2.36
CA GLU A 72 2.11 26.86 3.75
C GLU A 72 1.62 25.62 4.50
N GLY A 73 0.77 24.78 3.88
CA GLY A 73 0.35 23.51 4.47
C GLY A 73 1.54 22.60 4.79
N ARG A 74 2.53 22.49 3.88
CA ARG A 74 3.77 21.72 4.14
C ARG A 74 4.60 22.30 5.28
N ARG A 75 4.63 23.62 5.44
CA ARG A 75 5.29 24.29 6.59
C ARG A 75 4.55 23.99 7.90
N HIS A 76 3.22 24.00 7.91
CA HIS A 76 2.45 23.61 9.09
C HIS A 76 2.74 22.16 9.51
N ILE A 77 2.78 21.23 8.56
CA ILE A 77 3.13 19.83 8.85
C ILE A 77 4.57 19.73 9.37
N THR A 78 5.52 20.45 8.76
CA THR A 78 6.92 20.45 9.18
C THR A 78 7.08 21.00 10.60
N HIS A 79 6.37 22.09 10.92
CA HIS A 79 6.34 22.65 12.28
C HIS A 79 5.79 21.65 13.29
N PHE A 80 4.68 20.97 12.95
CA PHE A 80 4.09 19.92 13.77
C PHE A 80 5.09 18.79 14.05
N LEU A 81 5.74 18.27 13.00
CA LEU A 81 6.75 17.21 13.14
C LEU A 81 7.91 17.65 14.04
N ASN A 82 8.38 18.89 13.90
CA ASN A 82 9.43 19.42 14.77
C ASN A 82 8.98 19.49 16.24
N ARG A 83 7.71 19.81 16.49
CA ARG A 83 7.18 19.96 17.85
C ARG A 83 6.82 18.62 18.49
N ARG A 84 6.26 17.67 17.73
CA ARG A 84 5.58 16.48 18.24
C ARG A 84 6.21 15.14 17.87
N LEU A 85 7.13 15.07 16.91
CA LEU A 85 7.80 13.80 16.60
C LEU A 85 8.96 13.57 17.58
N LYS A 86 8.98 12.43 18.28
CA LYS A 86 10.04 12.12 19.25
C LYS A 86 11.42 12.06 18.58
N PRO A 87 12.53 12.29 19.32
CA PRO A 87 13.87 11.92 18.84
C PRO A 87 13.90 10.43 18.46
N GLY A 88 14.41 10.10 17.28
CA GLY A 88 14.37 8.75 16.71
C GLY A 88 13.03 8.35 16.09
N GLY A 89 11.98 9.16 16.24
CA GLY A 89 10.69 8.95 15.58
C GLY A 89 10.78 9.11 14.07
N ALA A 90 9.86 8.47 13.34
CA ALA A 90 9.87 8.42 11.89
C ALA A 90 8.64 9.07 11.25
N ALA A 91 8.85 9.71 10.11
CA ALA A 91 7.81 10.26 9.25
C ALA A 91 7.85 9.57 7.87
N LEU A 92 6.76 8.91 7.49
CA LEU A 92 6.56 8.43 6.13
C LEU A 92 5.83 9.50 5.32
N VAL A 93 6.49 10.00 4.28
CA VAL A 93 5.95 11.02 3.39
C VAL A 93 5.87 10.47 1.98
N THR A 94 4.67 10.46 1.40
CA THR A 94 4.47 10.03 0.02
C THR A 94 4.04 11.18 -0.86
N TYR A 95 4.61 11.29 -2.06
CA TYR A 95 4.38 12.42 -2.95
C TYR A 95 4.67 12.10 -4.42
N ASN A 96 3.98 12.81 -5.31
CA ASN A 96 4.28 12.85 -6.74
C ASN A 96 5.63 13.53 -6.92
N ALA A 97 6.51 12.92 -7.72
CA ALA A 97 7.92 13.27 -7.75
C ALA A 97 8.40 13.76 -9.12
N MET A 98 9.20 14.81 -9.09
CA MET A 98 9.97 15.27 -10.24
C MET A 98 11.34 14.58 -10.30
N PRO A 99 11.91 14.35 -11.52
CA PRO A 99 11.37 14.72 -12.83
C PRO A 99 10.37 13.70 -13.43
N GLY A 100 9.99 12.63 -12.71
CA GLY A 100 9.16 11.56 -13.26
C GLY A 100 7.79 12.00 -13.81
N TRP A 101 7.25 13.12 -13.35
CA TRP A 101 6.00 13.71 -13.84
C TRP A 101 6.13 14.61 -15.07
N THR A 102 7.34 14.88 -15.57
CA THR A 102 7.60 15.88 -16.63
C THR A 102 6.71 15.69 -17.87
N ALA A 103 6.51 14.44 -18.32
CA ALA A 103 5.70 14.14 -19.50
C ALA A 103 4.19 14.42 -19.31
N LEU A 104 3.71 14.40 -18.07
CA LEU A 104 2.30 14.58 -17.73
C LEU A 104 1.94 15.99 -17.28
N LEU A 105 2.92 16.83 -16.96
CA LEU A 105 2.68 18.22 -16.52
C LEU A 105 1.85 19.04 -17.52
N PRO A 106 2.13 19.04 -18.84
CA PRO A 106 1.32 19.81 -19.79
C PRO A 106 -0.12 19.30 -19.87
N VAL A 107 -0.30 17.97 -19.82
CA VAL A 107 -1.61 17.32 -19.83
C VAL A 107 -2.40 17.71 -18.59
N GLN A 108 -1.82 17.57 -17.40
CA GLN A 108 -2.50 17.92 -16.15
C GLN A 108 -2.90 19.40 -16.13
N LYS A 109 -2.00 20.31 -16.50
CA LYS A 109 -2.31 21.74 -16.52
C LYS A 109 -3.49 22.05 -17.43
N LEU A 110 -3.51 21.46 -18.63
CA LEU A 110 -4.61 21.62 -19.57
C LEU A 110 -5.92 21.05 -19.02
N LEU A 111 -5.90 19.88 -18.37
CA LEU A 111 -7.08 19.29 -17.73
C LEU A 111 -7.63 20.19 -16.63
N ALA A 112 -6.78 20.67 -15.72
CA ALA A 112 -7.19 21.52 -14.61
C ALA A 112 -7.81 22.84 -15.08
N GLU A 113 -7.21 23.50 -16.07
CA GLU A 113 -7.72 24.76 -16.63
C GLU A 113 -9.00 24.55 -17.43
N SER A 114 -9.04 23.55 -18.31
CA SER A 114 -10.23 23.28 -19.14
C SER A 114 -11.45 22.89 -18.31
N ALA A 115 -11.25 22.15 -17.21
CA ALA A 115 -12.33 21.79 -16.30
C ALA A 115 -13.01 22.98 -15.60
N GLN A 116 -12.39 24.17 -15.57
CA GLN A 116 -13.04 25.38 -15.05
C GLN A 116 -14.12 25.93 -16.00
N PHE A 117 -14.00 25.64 -17.29
CA PHE A 117 -14.91 26.10 -18.33
C PHE A 117 -15.92 25.02 -18.77
N MET A 118 -15.81 23.81 -18.23
CA MET A 118 -16.67 22.67 -18.53
C MET A 118 -17.84 22.58 -17.56
N GLN A 119 -18.99 22.14 -18.07
CA GLN A 119 -20.19 21.88 -17.28
C GLN A 119 -20.18 20.44 -16.74
N GLY A 120 -20.86 20.23 -15.61
CA GLY A 120 -21.04 18.91 -15.00
C GLY A 120 -20.21 18.67 -13.74
N ARG A 121 -20.32 17.46 -13.21
CA ARG A 121 -19.59 17.01 -12.02
C ARG A 121 -18.09 16.84 -12.32
N SER A 122 -17.24 16.74 -11.29
CA SER A 122 -15.78 16.65 -11.48
C SER A 122 -15.32 15.42 -12.27
N ASP A 123 -16.01 14.30 -12.11
CA ASP A 123 -15.83 13.07 -12.89
C ASP A 123 -16.19 13.25 -14.38
N GLU A 124 -17.27 13.97 -14.68
CA GLU A 124 -17.64 14.30 -16.07
C GLU A 124 -16.66 15.29 -16.70
N ARG A 125 -16.25 16.31 -15.94
CA ARG A 125 -15.32 17.35 -16.41
C ARG A 125 -13.94 16.79 -16.73
N VAL A 126 -13.41 15.85 -15.95
CA VAL A 126 -12.11 15.22 -16.27
C VAL A 126 -12.19 14.40 -17.56
N MET A 127 -13.31 13.71 -17.83
CA MET A 127 -13.48 12.95 -19.06
C MET A 127 -13.62 13.86 -20.30
N GLN A 128 -14.35 14.98 -20.17
CA GLN A 128 -14.39 16.02 -21.21
C GLN A 128 -13.00 16.62 -21.47
N GLY A 129 -12.24 16.88 -20.41
CA GLY A 129 -10.84 17.30 -20.50
C GLY A 129 -9.97 16.30 -21.27
N LEU A 130 -10.07 15.01 -20.94
CA LEU A 130 -9.31 13.97 -21.66
C LEU A 130 -9.66 13.91 -23.14
N ALA A 131 -10.94 14.08 -23.49
CA ALA A 131 -11.37 14.16 -24.90
C ALA A 131 -10.77 15.37 -25.61
N LEU A 132 -10.65 16.52 -24.94
CA LEU A 132 -9.97 17.70 -25.47
C LEU A 132 -8.47 17.43 -25.72
N VAL A 133 -7.77 16.81 -24.76
CA VAL A 133 -6.36 16.44 -24.92
C VAL A 133 -6.19 15.50 -26.10
N GLU A 134 -7.07 14.50 -26.24
CA GLU A 134 -7.07 13.56 -27.38
C GLU A 134 -7.26 14.29 -28.73
N ALA A 135 -8.18 15.25 -28.79
CA ALA A 135 -8.41 16.04 -30.00
C ALA A 135 -7.17 16.87 -30.39
N LEU A 136 -6.51 17.49 -29.41
CA LEU A 136 -5.29 18.27 -29.66
C LEU A 136 -4.10 17.39 -30.08
N GLN A 137 -3.95 16.19 -29.49
CA GLN A 137 -2.95 15.22 -29.95
C GLN A 137 -3.18 14.82 -31.41
N LYS A 138 -4.43 14.53 -31.80
CA LYS A 138 -4.80 14.23 -33.20
C LYS A 138 -4.52 15.41 -34.15
N ALA A 139 -4.57 16.64 -33.65
CA ALA A 139 -4.20 17.84 -34.39
C ALA A 139 -2.68 18.10 -34.45
N GLY A 140 -1.85 17.22 -33.87
CA GLY A 140 -0.38 17.30 -33.94
C GLY A 140 0.29 18.01 -32.76
N ALA A 141 -0.39 18.17 -31.62
CA ALA A 141 0.19 18.79 -30.42
C ALA A 141 1.24 17.87 -29.74
N GLY A 142 2.50 17.92 -30.22
CA GLY A 142 3.59 17.07 -29.71
C GLY A 142 3.95 17.27 -28.23
N THR A 143 3.58 18.41 -27.62
CA THR A 143 3.81 18.69 -26.19
C THR A 143 2.86 17.94 -25.25
N LEU A 144 1.79 17.35 -25.78
CA LEU A 144 0.81 16.57 -25.00
C LEU A 144 1.08 15.07 -25.00
N GLY A 145 2.24 14.64 -25.54
CA GLY A 145 2.59 13.23 -25.67
C GLY A 145 1.82 12.54 -26.80
N ASP A 146 1.76 11.21 -26.75
CA ASP A 146 1.14 10.36 -27.76
C ASP A 146 -0.15 9.68 -27.26
N ALA A 147 -0.79 8.94 -28.16
CA ALA A 147 -2.02 8.19 -27.85
C ALA A 147 -1.80 7.11 -26.77
N LYS A 148 -0.57 6.60 -26.62
CA LYS A 148 -0.23 5.58 -25.62
C LYS A 148 -0.19 6.18 -24.21
N LEU A 149 0.30 7.42 -24.08
CA LEU A 149 0.24 8.17 -22.84
C LEU A 149 -1.21 8.38 -22.41
N LEU A 150 -2.08 8.85 -23.31
CA LEU A 150 -3.50 9.05 -23.00
C LEU A 150 -4.23 7.76 -22.69
N SER A 151 -4.01 6.68 -23.45
CA SER A 151 -4.63 5.39 -23.14
C SER A 151 -4.17 4.86 -21.78
N SER A 152 -2.91 5.10 -21.37
CA SER A 152 -2.48 4.72 -20.03
C SER A 152 -3.22 5.47 -18.91
N ILE A 153 -3.55 6.75 -19.12
CA ILE A 153 -4.32 7.59 -18.19
C ILE A 153 -5.80 7.24 -18.23
N ARG A 154 -6.34 6.90 -19.41
CA ARG A 154 -7.77 6.63 -19.66
C ARG A 154 -8.18 5.16 -19.55
N ASP A 155 -7.24 4.21 -19.53
CA ASP A 155 -7.50 2.77 -19.48
C ASP A 155 -6.85 2.04 -18.27
N GLY A 156 -6.13 2.74 -17.37
CA GLY A 156 -5.78 2.31 -16.00
C GLY A 156 -6.86 1.50 -15.21
N LYS A 157 -6.42 0.76 -14.18
CA LYS A 157 -7.21 -0.28 -13.50
C LYS A 157 -8.35 0.27 -12.63
N GLY A 158 -9.52 -0.38 -12.67
CA GLY A 158 -10.68 -0.09 -11.78
C GLY A 158 -12.00 0.01 -12.54
N ALA A 159 -13.12 0.06 -11.82
CA ALA A 159 -14.42 0.41 -12.40
C ALA A 159 -14.40 1.85 -12.93
N GLU A 160 -15.13 2.13 -14.00
CA GLU A 160 -15.07 3.42 -14.72
C GLU A 160 -15.41 4.62 -13.82
N SER A 161 -16.39 4.48 -12.92
CA SER A 161 -16.80 5.54 -11.99
C SER A 161 -15.72 5.87 -10.96
N ASP A 162 -15.14 4.85 -10.31
CA ASP A 162 -14.09 5.02 -9.30
C ASP A 162 -12.84 5.62 -9.93
N ARG A 163 -12.59 5.23 -11.17
CA ARG A 163 -11.50 5.73 -12.00
C ARG A 163 -11.71 7.18 -12.39
N ALA A 164 -12.91 7.59 -12.80
CA ALA A 164 -13.19 9.00 -13.11
C ALA A 164 -13.05 9.90 -11.86
N VAL A 165 -13.48 9.42 -10.69
CA VAL A 165 -13.27 10.12 -9.41
C VAL A 165 -11.79 10.22 -9.06
N TYR A 166 -11.03 9.12 -9.21
CA TYR A 166 -9.57 9.13 -9.03
C TYR A 166 -8.89 10.12 -9.97
N LEU A 167 -9.24 10.11 -11.26
CA LEU A 167 -8.69 11.04 -12.24
C LEU A 167 -9.05 12.49 -11.91
N ALA A 168 -10.28 12.74 -11.44
CA ALA A 168 -10.67 14.08 -11.03
C ALA A 168 -9.83 14.56 -9.83
N HIS A 169 -9.64 13.71 -8.82
CA HIS A 169 -8.77 14.02 -7.68
C HIS A 169 -7.32 14.22 -8.13
N GLU A 170 -6.82 13.39 -9.04
CA GLU A 170 -5.42 13.39 -9.50
C GLU A 170 -5.09 14.58 -10.43
N TYR A 171 -6.02 14.99 -11.30
CA TYR A 171 -5.69 15.93 -12.37
C TYR A 171 -6.37 17.30 -12.24
N LEU A 172 -7.45 17.44 -11.46
CA LEU A 172 -8.20 18.71 -11.39
C LEU A 172 -7.87 19.59 -10.18
N ASN A 173 -7.11 19.09 -9.19
CA ASN A 173 -6.73 19.89 -8.02
C ASN A 173 -5.71 20.98 -8.43
N SER A 174 -6.04 22.25 -8.15
CA SER A 174 -5.20 23.41 -8.51
C SER A 174 -3.94 23.55 -7.68
N GLU A 175 -3.95 23.06 -6.44
CA GLU A 175 -2.80 23.09 -5.50
C GLU A 175 -1.86 21.89 -5.69
N TRP A 176 -2.18 21.01 -6.64
CA TRP A 176 -1.35 19.86 -6.95
C TRP A 176 0.01 20.26 -7.51
N LYS A 177 1.07 19.74 -6.91
CA LYS A 177 2.45 19.97 -7.34
C LYS A 177 3.33 18.74 -7.11
N PRO A 178 3.91 18.14 -8.17
CA PRO A 178 4.98 17.17 -7.99
C PRO A 178 6.26 17.86 -7.51
N LEU A 179 7.01 17.20 -6.63
CA LEU A 179 8.13 17.78 -5.89
C LEU A 179 9.44 17.05 -6.17
N TYR A 180 10.57 17.77 -6.17
CA TYR A 180 11.89 17.13 -6.16
C TYR A 180 12.21 16.60 -4.76
N HIS A 181 12.88 15.45 -4.68
CA HIS A 181 13.30 14.88 -3.40
C HIS A 181 14.16 15.86 -2.58
N ILE A 182 15.09 16.58 -3.21
CA ILE A 182 15.96 17.54 -2.51
C ILE A 182 15.18 18.66 -1.81
N ASP A 183 14.08 19.14 -2.40
CA ASP A 183 13.28 20.23 -1.82
C ASP A 183 12.45 19.72 -0.64
N THR A 184 11.84 18.53 -0.77
CA THR A 184 11.17 17.85 0.35
C THR A 184 12.15 17.58 1.50
N ALA A 185 13.35 17.07 1.19
CA ALA A 185 14.36 16.77 2.19
C ALA A 185 14.87 18.04 2.90
N ARG A 186 15.03 19.15 2.18
CA ARG A 186 15.41 20.45 2.77
C ARG A 186 14.35 20.97 3.71
N LEU A 187 13.08 20.96 3.30
CA LEU A 187 11.99 21.44 4.15
C LEU A 187 11.87 20.59 5.42
N LEU A 188 11.89 19.26 5.30
CA LEU A 188 11.82 18.38 6.47
C LEU A 188 13.05 18.49 7.38
N ALA A 189 14.21 18.92 6.87
CA ALA A 189 15.39 19.17 7.70
C ALA A 189 15.15 20.25 8.77
N ASP A 190 14.22 21.19 8.57
CA ASP A 190 13.80 22.18 9.58
C ASP A 190 13.18 21.50 10.81
N ALA A 191 12.62 20.29 10.66
CA ALA A 191 12.14 19.45 11.74
C ALA A 191 13.20 18.46 12.30
N LYS A 192 14.46 18.63 11.90
CA LYS A 192 15.58 17.72 12.19
C LYS A 192 15.38 16.30 11.62
N LEU A 193 14.55 16.19 10.59
CA LEU A 193 14.31 14.95 9.87
C LEU A 193 15.38 14.75 8.80
N ARG A 194 15.87 13.51 8.66
CA ARG A 194 16.78 13.11 7.58
C ARG A 194 16.22 11.87 6.90
N TYR A 195 16.33 11.83 5.58
CA TYR A 195 15.94 10.68 4.78
C TYR A 195 16.78 9.45 5.16
N VAL A 196 16.14 8.30 5.33
CA VAL A 196 16.81 7.03 5.67
C VAL A 196 16.58 5.92 4.65
N GLY A 197 15.61 6.08 3.74
CA GLY A 197 15.33 5.09 2.69
C GLY A 197 13.92 5.20 2.15
N ALA A 198 13.67 4.49 1.05
CA ALA A 198 12.34 4.37 0.46
C ALA A 198 11.61 3.16 1.05
N THR A 199 10.29 3.24 1.23
CA THR A 199 9.49 2.08 1.66
C THR A 199 9.19 1.12 0.52
N GLY A 200 9.41 1.53 -0.74
CA GLY A 200 9.56 0.59 -1.85
C GLY A 200 10.90 -0.13 -1.73
N LEU A 201 10.95 -1.22 -0.97
CA LEU A 201 12.21 -1.77 -0.44
C LEU A 201 13.28 -2.04 -1.50
N LEU A 202 12.90 -2.51 -2.70
CA LEU A 202 13.83 -2.74 -3.81
C LEU A 202 14.65 -1.50 -4.18
N GLN A 203 14.08 -0.29 -3.99
CA GLN A 203 14.72 1.00 -4.26
C GLN A 203 15.94 1.28 -3.38
N ASN A 204 16.08 0.56 -2.27
CA ASN A 204 17.24 0.65 -1.38
C ASN A 204 18.38 -0.30 -1.79
N PHE A 205 18.15 -1.22 -2.74
CA PHE A 205 19.16 -2.13 -3.29
C PHE A 205 19.67 -1.57 -4.62
N PRO A 206 20.88 -0.99 -4.68
CA PRO A 206 21.40 -0.39 -5.91
C PRO A 206 21.41 -1.36 -7.09
N ASP A 207 21.74 -2.64 -6.86
CA ASP A 207 21.83 -3.64 -7.93
C ASP A 207 20.48 -4.01 -8.54
N LEU A 208 19.39 -3.89 -7.77
CA LEU A 208 18.03 -4.15 -8.25
C LEU A 208 17.38 -2.91 -8.84
N SER A 209 17.90 -1.72 -8.52
CA SER A 209 17.27 -0.45 -8.87
C SER A 209 17.98 0.35 -9.94
N LEU A 210 19.28 0.12 -10.13
CA LEU A 210 20.13 0.92 -11.00
C LEU A 210 20.92 0.00 -11.92
N ARG A 211 21.07 0.38 -13.18
CA ARG A 211 21.99 -0.28 -14.12
C ARG A 211 23.45 -0.05 -13.69
N PRO A 212 24.42 -0.88 -14.09
CA PRO A 212 25.83 -0.71 -13.74
C PRO A 212 26.36 0.70 -14.00
N GLU A 213 26.03 1.29 -15.16
CA GLU A 213 26.47 2.63 -15.57
C GLU A 213 25.88 3.73 -14.68
N HIS A 214 24.66 3.51 -14.17
CA HIS A 214 24.02 4.43 -13.22
C HIS A 214 24.73 4.40 -11.87
N ARG A 215 25.15 3.20 -11.42
CA ARG A 215 25.87 3.06 -10.15
C ARG A 215 27.22 3.75 -10.22
N GLU A 216 27.98 3.52 -11.29
CA GLU A 216 29.27 4.19 -11.53
C GLU A 216 29.13 5.72 -11.53
N ALA A 217 28.10 6.26 -12.19
CA ALA A 217 27.85 7.70 -12.21
C ALA A 217 27.58 8.28 -10.81
N LEU A 218 26.91 7.53 -9.93
CA LEU A 218 26.54 7.96 -8.58
C LEU A 218 27.66 7.81 -7.55
N GLU A 219 28.70 7.00 -7.82
CA GLU A 219 29.86 6.86 -6.92
C GLU A 219 30.56 8.21 -6.69
N ARG A 220 30.54 9.10 -7.69
CA ARG A 220 31.15 10.44 -7.63
C ARG A 220 30.37 11.47 -6.81
N VAL A 221 29.14 11.14 -6.43
CA VAL A 221 28.23 12.06 -5.73
C VAL A 221 28.15 11.64 -4.27
N PRO A 222 28.41 12.49 -3.27
CA PRO A 222 28.31 12.10 -1.86
C PRO A 222 26.93 11.57 -1.46
N ALA A 223 26.86 10.71 -0.44
CA ALA A 223 25.59 10.26 0.12
C ALA A 223 24.80 11.47 0.64
N GLY A 224 23.50 11.53 0.33
CA GLY A 224 22.62 12.61 0.76
C GLY A 224 21.51 12.92 -0.22
N PRO A 225 20.74 14.00 0.02
CA PRO A 225 19.57 14.34 -0.79
C PRO A 225 19.86 14.54 -2.29
N LEU A 226 21.06 15.02 -2.63
CA LEU A 226 21.45 15.17 -4.04
C LEU A 226 21.56 13.83 -4.75
N ARG A 227 22.20 12.82 -4.11
CA ARG A 227 22.34 11.48 -4.70
C ARG A 227 20.97 10.84 -4.96
N GLU A 228 20.04 10.98 -4.03
CA GLU A 228 18.65 10.50 -4.20
C GLU A 228 17.88 11.24 -5.29
N THR A 229 18.14 12.54 -5.44
CA THR A 229 17.54 13.34 -6.53
C THR A 229 18.08 12.89 -7.88
N LEU A 230 19.39 12.64 -8.00
CA LEU A 230 19.99 12.13 -9.24
C LEU A 230 19.49 10.73 -9.60
N LYS A 231 19.18 9.87 -8.62
CA LYS A 231 18.51 8.59 -8.88
C LYS A 231 17.18 8.79 -9.61
N ASP A 232 16.41 9.83 -9.29
CA ASP A 232 15.12 10.11 -9.96
C ASP A 232 15.29 10.60 -11.41
N TYR A 233 16.47 11.12 -11.78
CA TYR A 233 16.82 11.41 -13.18
C TYR A 233 17.25 10.16 -13.95
N LEU A 234 17.88 9.20 -13.27
CA LEU A 234 18.36 7.96 -13.88
C LEU A 234 17.26 6.91 -14.02
N VAL A 235 16.30 6.92 -13.10
CA VAL A 235 15.16 6.00 -13.06
C VAL A 235 13.89 6.83 -12.91
N THR A 236 13.07 6.86 -13.97
CA THR A 236 11.82 7.62 -14.00
C THR A 236 10.93 7.22 -12.83
N ARG A 237 10.85 8.10 -11.83
CA ARG A 237 10.07 7.89 -10.62
C ARG A 237 9.02 8.99 -10.49
N ALA A 238 7.78 8.66 -10.84
CA ALA A 238 6.65 9.58 -10.71
C ALA A 238 6.10 9.63 -9.28
N PHE A 239 6.39 8.65 -8.42
CA PHE A 239 5.88 8.62 -7.06
C PHE A 239 6.94 8.15 -6.07
N ARG A 240 7.11 8.90 -4.97
CA ARG A 240 8.03 8.57 -3.87
C ARG A 240 7.27 8.21 -2.61
N ARG A 241 7.87 7.30 -1.84
CA ARG A 241 7.41 6.87 -0.51
C ARG A 241 8.63 6.86 0.39
N ASP A 242 8.95 8.03 0.92
CA ASP A 242 10.22 8.29 1.58
C ASP A 242 10.04 8.24 3.10
N LEU A 243 10.93 7.51 3.77
CA LEU A 243 11.00 7.44 5.22
C LEU A 243 12.06 8.43 5.71
N PHE A 244 11.65 9.30 6.62
CA PHE A 244 12.52 10.24 7.30
C PHE A 244 12.54 9.95 8.79
N VAL A 245 13.68 10.11 9.45
CA VAL A 245 13.82 9.90 10.89
C VAL A 245 14.33 11.17 11.54
N ARG A 246 13.88 11.46 12.76
CA ARG A 246 14.34 12.62 13.53
C ARG A 246 15.66 12.30 14.21
N GLY A 247 16.76 12.89 13.72
CA GLY A 247 18.10 12.63 14.24
C GLY A 247 18.54 11.15 14.13
N PRO A 248 18.52 10.54 12.92
CA PRO A 248 18.89 9.13 12.75
C PRO A 248 20.33 8.88 13.16
N ARG A 249 20.58 7.66 13.63
CA ARG A 249 21.93 7.16 13.92
C ARG A 249 22.19 5.93 13.07
N THR A 250 23.40 5.84 12.53
CA THR A 250 23.85 4.63 11.86
C THR A 250 24.06 3.53 12.90
N VAL A 251 23.60 2.32 12.57
CA VAL A 251 23.77 1.13 13.41
C VAL A 251 24.79 0.23 12.70
N PRO A 252 25.79 -0.34 13.42
CA PRO A 252 26.70 -1.31 12.83
C PRO A 252 25.96 -2.54 12.29
N ASP A 253 26.44 -3.12 11.20
CA ASP A 253 25.80 -4.25 10.53
C ASP A 253 25.53 -5.43 11.48
N ALA A 254 26.49 -5.79 12.34
CA ALA A 254 26.32 -6.85 13.32
C ALA A 254 25.18 -6.58 14.33
N VAL A 255 24.97 -5.32 14.71
CA VAL A 255 23.85 -4.94 15.60
C VAL A 255 22.54 -5.01 14.82
N ARG A 256 22.50 -4.44 13.60
CA ARG A 256 21.33 -4.53 12.71
C ARG A 256 20.91 -5.99 12.51
N ASP A 257 21.85 -6.85 12.16
CA ASP A 257 21.57 -8.25 11.82
C ASP A 257 21.07 -9.04 13.04
N ARG A 258 21.59 -8.73 14.24
CA ARG A 258 21.07 -9.28 15.49
C ARG A 258 19.62 -8.86 15.77
N GLU A 259 19.26 -7.60 15.54
CA GLU A 259 17.88 -7.14 15.71
C GLU A 259 16.96 -7.73 14.63
N LEU A 260 17.42 -7.80 13.37
CA LEU A 260 16.67 -8.39 12.26
C LEU A 260 16.45 -9.90 12.43
N ALA A 261 17.36 -10.62 13.08
CA ALA A 261 17.26 -12.07 13.29
C ALA A 261 15.91 -12.50 13.88
N GLY A 262 15.34 -11.70 14.79
CA GLY A 262 14.06 -11.97 15.45
C GLY A 262 12.80 -11.59 14.64
N TYR A 263 12.95 -10.84 13.55
CA TYR A 263 11.81 -10.56 12.66
C TYR A 263 11.43 -11.81 11.90
N GLY A 264 10.14 -11.99 11.65
CA GLY A 264 9.60 -13.05 10.83
C GLY A 264 9.23 -12.61 9.43
N LEU A 265 9.05 -13.60 8.56
CA LEU A 265 8.33 -13.46 7.29
C LEU A 265 7.21 -14.49 7.24
N ALA A 266 6.09 -14.10 6.61
CA ALA A 266 5.03 -15.00 6.18
C ALA A 266 4.80 -14.87 4.68
N LEU A 267 4.59 -15.99 3.99
CA LEU A 267 4.29 -15.98 2.56
C LEU A 267 2.92 -15.35 2.31
N MET A 268 2.82 -14.43 1.36
CA MET A 268 1.56 -13.73 1.01
C MET A 268 0.87 -14.31 -0.22
N VAL A 269 1.61 -15.13 -0.98
CA VAL A 269 1.13 -15.79 -2.19
C VAL A 269 1.08 -17.31 -1.95
N PRO A 270 0.22 -18.05 -2.67
CA PRO A 270 0.29 -19.50 -2.72
C PRO A 270 1.71 -19.97 -3.08
N ARG A 271 2.15 -21.08 -2.50
CA ARG A 271 3.48 -21.64 -2.78
C ARG A 271 3.72 -21.89 -4.27
N SER A 272 2.68 -22.32 -4.99
CA SER A 272 2.68 -22.53 -6.45
C SER A 272 2.85 -21.25 -7.26
N GLU A 273 2.53 -20.09 -6.68
CA GLU A 273 2.63 -18.77 -7.30
C GLU A 273 3.89 -18.02 -6.89
N ALA A 274 4.66 -18.52 -5.91
CA ALA A 274 5.95 -17.96 -5.54
C ALA A 274 6.94 -18.05 -6.71
N LYS A 275 7.67 -16.96 -6.97
CA LYS A 275 8.54 -16.80 -8.15
C LYS A 275 9.93 -16.39 -7.75
N THR A 276 10.92 -17.02 -8.36
CA THR A 276 12.32 -16.57 -8.29
C THR A 276 12.66 -15.55 -9.37
N LYS A 277 11.90 -15.49 -10.47
CA LYS A 277 12.07 -14.48 -11.52
C LYS A 277 11.06 -13.36 -11.35
N MET A 278 11.53 -12.12 -11.35
CA MET A 278 10.73 -10.95 -10.99
C MET A 278 11.18 -9.68 -11.71
N ASP A 279 10.22 -8.81 -11.98
CA ASP A 279 10.48 -7.47 -12.49
C ASP A 279 10.95 -6.58 -11.34
N VAL A 280 12.08 -5.92 -11.56
CA VAL A 280 12.73 -4.98 -10.64
C VAL A 280 12.94 -3.66 -11.37
N PRO A 281 13.19 -2.52 -10.68
CA PRO A 281 13.36 -1.25 -11.38
C PRO A 281 14.51 -1.24 -12.40
N ALA A 282 15.55 -2.05 -12.21
CA ALA A 282 16.64 -2.22 -13.17
C ALA A 282 16.35 -3.18 -14.35
N GLY A 283 15.17 -3.80 -14.42
CA GLY A 283 14.81 -4.78 -15.46
C GLY A 283 14.23 -6.06 -14.85
N THR A 284 14.81 -7.21 -15.16
CA THR A 284 14.38 -8.50 -14.57
C THR A 284 15.50 -9.06 -13.71
N ALA A 285 15.17 -9.46 -12.48
CA ALA A 285 16.07 -10.17 -11.58
C ALA A 285 15.64 -11.65 -11.45
N GLU A 286 16.62 -12.53 -11.29
CA GLU A 286 16.38 -13.93 -10.95
C GLU A 286 17.09 -14.27 -9.63
N LEU A 287 16.30 -14.63 -8.63
CA LEU A 287 16.78 -15.09 -7.35
C LEU A 287 17.38 -16.50 -7.50
N PRO A 288 18.53 -16.80 -6.88
CA PRO A 288 19.12 -18.13 -6.99
C PRO A 288 18.20 -19.19 -6.40
N LYS A 289 17.65 -20.06 -7.25
CA LYS A 289 16.67 -21.09 -6.87
C LYS A 289 17.18 -21.99 -5.75
N ALA A 290 18.49 -22.27 -5.75
CA ALA A 290 19.15 -23.08 -4.72
C ALA A 290 18.96 -22.56 -3.29
N HIS A 291 18.78 -21.26 -3.09
CA HIS A 291 18.52 -20.68 -1.77
C HIS A 291 17.04 -20.37 -1.55
N TYR A 292 16.34 -19.86 -2.58
CA TYR A 292 14.99 -19.34 -2.42
C TYR A 292 13.88 -20.38 -2.50
N GLU A 293 14.04 -21.49 -3.25
CA GLU A 293 13.04 -22.57 -3.25
C GLU A 293 12.89 -23.21 -1.85
N PRO A 294 13.98 -23.56 -1.13
CA PRO A 294 13.88 -24.03 0.26
C PRO A 294 13.26 -23.01 1.22
N ILE A 295 13.52 -21.71 1.01
CA ILE A 295 12.89 -20.63 1.79
C ILE A 295 11.37 -20.62 1.54
N PHE A 296 10.94 -20.69 0.28
CA PHE A 296 9.52 -20.72 -0.05
C PHE A 296 8.82 -21.98 0.50
N ASP A 297 9.46 -23.14 0.42
CA ASP A 297 8.94 -24.39 0.99
C ASP A 297 8.77 -24.29 2.51
N ALA A 298 9.70 -23.64 3.20
CA ALA A 298 9.60 -23.42 4.64
C ALA A 298 8.49 -22.43 5.00
N LEU A 299 8.36 -21.33 4.25
CA LEU A 299 7.32 -20.33 4.47
C LEU A 299 5.92 -20.83 4.12
N ALA A 300 5.80 -21.79 3.20
CA ALA A 300 4.54 -22.45 2.88
C ALA A 300 4.00 -23.31 4.03
N GLN A 301 4.88 -23.78 4.92
CA GLN A 301 4.50 -24.49 6.15
C GLN A 301 4.14 -23.54 7.29
N GLY A 302 4.34 -22.23 7.11
CA GLY A 302 4.00 -21.19 8.06
C GLY A 302 5.12 -20.17 8.26
N PRO A 303 4.85 -19.11 9.04
CA PRO A 303 5.83 -18.07 9.30
C PRO A 303 7.17 -18.59 9.87
N ARG A 304 8.27 -17.94 9.50
CA ARG A 304 9.64 -18.26 9.95
C ARG A 304 10.42 -16.99 10.28
N THR A 305 11.34 -17.07 11.23
CA THR A 305 12.25 -15.94 11.53
C THR A 305 13.26 -15.75 10.40
N LEU A 306 13.79 -14.54 10.24
CA LEU A 306 14.85 -14.27 9.27
C LEU A 306 16.10 -15.11 9.60
N ALA A 307 16.39 -15.33 10.90
CA ALA A 307 17.47 -16.23 11.33
C ALA A 307 17.27 -17.67 10.80
N ASP A 308 16.06 -18.21 10.91
CA ASP A 308 15.74 -19.55 10.39
C ASP A 308 15.88 -19.60 8.87
N LEU A 309 15.36 -18.60 8.16
CA LEU A 309 15.42 -18.54 6.70
C LEU A 309 16.85 -18.42 6.18
N HIS A 310 17.68 -17.63 6.85
CA HIS A 310 19.11 -17.54 6.53
C HIS A 310 19.82 -18.87 6.80
N ALA A 311 19.52 -19.54 7.93
CA ALA A 311 20.07 -20.86 8.21
C ALA A 311 19.66 -21.92 7.17
N ILE A 312 18.42 -21.87 6.67
CA ILE A 312 17.94 -22.72 5.57
C ILE A 312 18.73 -22.47 4.30
N ALA A 313 18.91 -21.20 3.92
CA ALA A 313 19.69 -20.84 2.73
C ALA A 313 21.14 -21.33 2.83
N MET A 314 21.77 -21.14 3.99
CA MET A 314 23.13 -21.59 4.27
C MET A 314 23.28 -23.12 4.21
N ARG A 315 22.30 -23.87 4.73
CA ARG A 315 22.31 -25.34 4.66
C ARG A 315 22.10 -25.86 3.24
N ALA A 316 21.26 -25.18 2.45
CA ALA A 316 21.02 -25.57 1.07
C ALA A 316 22.29 -25.39 0.22
N LYS A 317 22.94 -24.22 0.33
CA LYS A 317 24.25 -23.95 -0.26
C LYS A 317 24.89 -22.76 0.47
N PRO A 318 26.08 -22.88 1.08
CA PRO A 318 26.72 -21.76 1.77
C PRO A 318 27.20 -20.65 0.82
N GLU A 319 27.77 -21.03 -0.33
CA GLU A 319 28.25 -20.07 -1.32
C GLU A 319 27.10 -19.28 -1.94
N GLY A 320 27.16 -17.95 -1.84
CA GLY A 320 26.15 -17.05 -2.41
C GLY A 320 24.85 -16.97 -1.62
N ALA A 321 24.80 -17.54 -0.41
CA ALA A 321 23.62 -17.46 0.43
C ALA A 321 23.25 -15.99 0.75
N PRO A 322 21.97 -15.60 0.59
CA PRO A 322 21.55 -14.23 0.87
C PRO A 322 21.62 -13.91 2.37
N SER A 323 21.96 -12.67 2.66
CA SER A 323 21.91 -12.07 3.99
C SER A 323 20.47 -11.90 4.50
N LEU A 324 20.30 -11.65 5.80
CA LEU A 324 19.00 -11.33 6.40
C LEU A 324 18.33 -10.12 5.72
N VAL A 325 19.13 -9.11 5.37
CA VAL A 325 18.68 -7.88 4.71
C VAL A 325 18.15 -8.18 3.31
N GLU A 326 18.85 -9.03 2.54
CA GLU A 326 18.41 -9.42 1.20
C GLU A 326 17.15 -10.27 1.26
N ILE A 327 17.08 -11.27 2.14
CA ILE A 327 15.88 -12.11 2.31
C ILE A 327 14.66 -11.22 2.64
N ALA A 328 14.79 -10.35 3.64
CA ALA A 328 13.70 -9.46 4.04
C ALA A 328 13.34 -8.47 2.93
N GLY A 329 14.34 -7.74 2.42
CA GLY A 329 14.11 -6.65 1.49
C GLY A 329 13.61 -7.09 0.12
N VAL A 330 14.08 -8.23 -0.38
CA VAL A 330 13.64 -8.78 -1.67
C VAL A 330 12.26 -9.41 -1.55
N LEU A 331 12.02 -10.31 -0.59
CA LEU A 331 10.74 -11.00 -0.49
C LEU A 331 9.58 -10.06 -0.14
N VAL A 332 9.82 -9.08 0.72
CA VAL A 332 8.83 -8.04 1.02
C VAL A 332 8.72 -7.03 -0.13
N GLY A 333 9.85 -6.62 -0.72
CA GLY A 333 9.89 -5.67 -1.84
C GLY A 333 9.21 -6.18 -3.11
N THR A 334 9.09 -7.49 -3.27
CA THR A 334 8.43 -8.18 -4.40
C THR A 334 7.04 -8.72 -4.06
N ALA A 335 6.53 -8.37 -2.88
CA ALA A 335 5.24 -8.81 -2.36
C ALA A 335 5.04 -10.33 -2.26
N GLN A 336 6.14 -11.11 -2.24
CA GLN A 336 6.11 -12.55 -1.99
C GLN A 336 5.79 -12.84 -0.52
N ALA A 337 6.28 -11.99 0.39
CA ALA A 337 6.14 -12.16 1.82
C ALA A 337 5.81 -10.83 2.53
N THR A 338 5.32 -10.94 3.76
CA THR A 338 5.05 -9.81 4.66
C THR A 338 5.88 -9.95 5.94
N PRO A 339 6.40 -8.84 6.51
CA PRO A 339 7.19 -8.90 7.73
C PRO A 339 6.32 -9.10 8.98
N ILE A 340 6.88 -9.81 9.95
CA ILE A 340 6.30 -10.07 11.27
C ILE A 340 7.24 -9.49 12.32
N PRO A 341 6.79 -8.54 13.15
CA PRO A 341 7.60 -8.02 14.25
C PRO A 341 7.99 -9.13 15.24
N PRO A 342 9.17 -9.04 15.89
CA PRO A 342 9.55 -9.96 16.95
C PRO A 342 8.46 -10.06 18.02
N GLY A 343 8.12 -11.29 18.43
CA GLY A 343 7.07 -11.54 19.44
C GLY A 343 5.63 -11.45 18.94
N ALA A 344 5.38 -11.16 17.66
CA ALA A 344 4.01 -11.10 17.11
C ALA A 344 3.52 -12.44 16.52
N PHE A 345 4.36 -13.48 16.47
CA PHE A 345 3.98 -14.81 15.98
C PHE A 345 2.77 -15.36 16.73
N GLY A 346 1.75 -15.79 15.99
CA GLY A 346 0.54 -16.38 16.58
C GLY A 346 -0.33 -15.38 17.36
N ARG A 347 -0.06 -14.08 17.28
CA ARG A 347 -0.90 -13.04 17.91
C ARG A 347 -2.33 -13.10 17.35
N ILE A 348 -3.30 -13.08 18.26
CA ILE A 348 -4.73 -12.97 17.96
C ILE A 348 -5.26 -11.73 18.66
N SER A 349 -6.24 -11.05 18.05
CA SER A 349 -6.87 -9.86 18.63
C SER A 349 -8.39 -9.93 18.43
N ALA A 350 -9.15 -9.86 19.52
CA ALA A 350 -10.61 -9.84 19.46
C ALA A 350 -11.13 -8.57 18.75
N SER A 351 -10.47 -7.43 18.94
CA SER A 351 -10.83 -6.19 18.23
C SER A 351 -10.50 -6.29 16.73
N ALA A 352 -9.43 -6.99 16.36
CA ALA A 352 -9.14 -7.30 14.96
C ALA A 352 -10.20 -8.21 14.33
N GLN A 353 -10.62 -9.27 15.01
CA GLN A 353 -11.69 -10.15 14.54
C GLN A 353 -13.01 -9.38 14.36
N LEU A 354 -13.40 -8.55 15.34
CA LEU A 354 -14.60 -7.69 15.23
C LEU A 354 -14.48 -6.71 14.06
N PHE A 355 -13.32 -6.08 13.89
CA PHE A 355 -13.05 -5.20 12.76
C PHE A 355 -13.15 -5.94 11.42
N ASN A 356 -12.60 -7.14 11.33
CA ASN A 356 -12.60 -7.96 10.11
C ASN A 356 -14.02 -8.40 9.74
N ILE A 357 -14.83 -8.82 10.72
CA ILE A 357 -16.25 -9.13 10.52
C ILE A 357 -17.00 -7.89 10.01
N ALA A 358 -16.84 -6.75 10.68
CA ALA A 358 -17.52 -5.51 10.29
C ALA A 358 -17.10 -5.02 8.89
N SER A 359 -15.81 -5.08 8.55
CA SER A 359 -15.33 -4.66 7.22
C SER A 359 -15.81 -5.59 6.12
N THR A 360 -15.83 -6.90 6.36
CA THR A 360 -16.30 -7.87 5.35
C THR A 360 -17.83 -7.93 5.27
N GLN A 361 -18.53 -7.54 6.32
CA GLN A 361 -19.98 -7.35 6.32
C GLN A 361 -20.40 -6.29 5.29
N GLU A 362 -19.63 -5.21 5.12
CA GLU A 362 -19.96 -4.20 4.10
C GLU A 362 -19.97 -4.80 2.68
N VAL A 363 -19.10 -5.78 2.40
CA VAL A 363 -19.09 -6.52 1.12
C VAL A 363 -20.28 -7.47 1.05
N ALA A 364 -20.57 -8.20 2.13
CA ALA A 364 -21.72 -9.09 2.21
C ALA A 364 -23.06 -8.36 2.01
N GLU A 365 -23.15 -7.11 2.46
CA GLU A 365 -24.27 -6.18 2.30
C GLU A 365 -24.19 -5.35 1.01
N GLN A 366 -23.16 -5.57 0.18
CA GLN A 366 -22.97 -4.92 -1.12
C GLN A 366 -22.82 -3.40 -1.07
N ARG A 367 -22.36 -2.88 0.07
CA ARG A 367 -22.01 -1.47 0.24
C ARG A 367 -20.64 -1.13 -0.37
N THR A 368 -19.81 -2.14 -0.65
CA THR A 368 -18.48 -2.03 -1.27
C THR A 368 -18.12 -3.31 -2.00
N ALA A 369 -17.22 -3.23 -2.99
CA ALA A 369 -16.71 -4.38 -3.73
C ALA A 369 -15.54 -5.09 -3.03
N THR A 370 -14.81 -4.40 -2.16
CA THR A 370 -13.64 -4.94 -1.44
C THR A 370 -13.72 -4.67 0.04
N ALA A 371 -13.03 -5.48 0.83
CA ALA A 371 -12.87 -5.30 2.28
C ALA A 371 -11.39 -5.16 2.63
N SER A 372 -11.08 -4.40 3.68
CA SER A 372 -9.72 -4.39 4.25
C SER A 372 -9.77 -4.99 5.63
N ILE A 373 -9.00 -6.04 5.86
CA ILE A 373 -8.93 -6.75 7.13
C ILE A 373 -7.62 -6.42 7.88
N SER A 374 -7.70 -6.42 9.19
CA SER A 374 -6.62 -6.34 10.16
C SER A 374 -5.89 -7.69 10.27
N LEU A 375 -4.56 -7.62 10.31
CA LEU A 375 -3.62 -8.72 10.48
C LEU A 375 -2.78 -8.49 11.75
N PRO A 376 -3.20 -8.99 12.92
CA PRO A 376 -2.51 -8.76 14.19
C PRO A 376 -1.05 -9.21 14.19
N VAL A 377 -0.74 -10.33 13.52
CA VAL A 377 0.61 -10.90 13.47
C VAL A 377 1.60 -9.98 12.75
N THR A 378 1.16 -9.22 11.75
CA THR A 378 2.02 -8.27 11.01
C THR A 378 1.91 -6.83 11.54
N GLY A 379 0.94 -6.56 12.42
CA GLY A 379 0.59 -5.18 12.81
C GLY A 379 0.03 -4.35 11.65
N SER A 380 -0.41 -4.98 10.55
CA SER A 380 -0.86 -4.29 9.33
C SER A 380 -2.21 -4.82 8.86
N GLY A 381 -2.55 -4.67 7.58
CA GLY A 381 -3.78 -5.20 7.01
C GLY A 381 -3.61 -5.70 5.59
N MET A 382 -4.62 -6.39 5.08
CA MET A 382 -4.70 -6.82 3.69
C MET A 382 -6.07 -6.51 3.09
N THR A 383 -6.09 -6.29 1.78
CA THR A 383 -7.34 -6.13 1.03
C THR A 383 -7.81 -7.48 0.52
N LEU A 384 -9.09 -7.79 0.74
CA LEU A 384 -9.79 -8.93 0.18
C LEU A 384 -10.68 -8.48 -0.99
N GLN A 385 -10.63 -9.23 -2.08
CA GLN A 385 -11.58 -9.09 -3.19
C GLN A 385 -12.97 -9.59 -2.79
N THR A 386 -13.99 -9.30 -3.59
CA THR A 386 -15.40 -9.60 -3.25
C THR A 386 -15.63 -11.04 -2.80
N MET A 387 -15.08 -12.02 -3.53
CA MET A 387 -15.24 -13.43 -3.22
C MET A 387 -14.46 -13.82 -1.95
N GLU A 388 -13.20 -13.41 -1.83
CA GLU A 388 -12.39 -13.65 -0.62
C GLU A 388 -13.06 -13.07 0.62
N ALA A 389 -13.57 -11.83 0.55
CA ALA A 389 -14.27 -11.16 1.64
C ALA A 389 -15.57 -11.90 2.02
N SER A 390 -16.29 -12.43 1.05
CA SER A 390 -17.53 -13.18 1.27
C SER A 390 -17.27 -14.52 1.96
N VAL A 391 -16.24 -15.26 1.51
CA VAL A 391 -15.78 -16.50 2.15
C VAL A 391 -15.28 -16.23 3.56
N PHE A 392 -14.39 -15.25 3.71
CA PHE A 392 -13.86 -14.82 5.00
C PHE A 392 -14.99 -14.49 5.97
N HIS A 393 -15.97 -13.67 5.55
CA HIS A 393 -17.08 -13.29 6.41
C HIS A 393 -17.92 -14.50 6.84
N ALA A 394 -18.24 -15.42 5.92
CA ALA A 394 -19.02 -16.61 6.25
C ALA A 394 -18.32 -17.43 7.33
N VAL A 395 -17.02 -17.68 7.19
CA VAL A 395 -16.21 -18.42 8.17
C VAL A 395 -16.09 -17.67 9.48
N ALA A 396 -15.76 -16.37 9.45
CA ALA A 396 -15.61 -15.52 10.63
C ALA A 396 -16.91 -15.36 11.44
N THR A 397 -18.06 -15.56 10.81
CA THR A 397 -19.39 -15.53 11.46
C THR A 397 -19.93 -16.91 11.83
N GLY A 398 -19.09 -17.95 11.75
CA GLY A 398 -19.38 -19.29 12.30
C GLY A 398 -19.87 -20.32 11.28
N THR A 399 -19.81 -20.03 9.98
CA THR A 399 -20.05 -21.05 8.95
C THR A 399 -18.88 -22.04 8.94
N PRO A 400 -19.12 -23.37 9.00
CA PRO A 400 -18.05 -24.35 8.88
C PRO A 400 -17.21 -24.10 7.61
N PRO A 401 -15.87 -24.14 7.69
CA PRO A 401 -14.97 -23.83 6.57
C PRO A 401 -14.91 -24.99 5.56
N GLU A 402 -16.07 -25.39 5.06
CA GLU A 402 -16.28 -26.45 4.10
C GLU A 402 -16.92 -25.87 2.83
N PRO A 403 -16.55 -26.34 1.63
CA PRO A 403 -17.05 -25.77 0.37
C PRO A 403 -18.58 -25.68 0.29
N GLY A 404 -19.30 -26.72 0.69
CA GLY A 404 -20.76 -26.77 0.63
C GLY A 404 -21.45 -25.68 1.48
N PRO A 405 -21.27 -25.71 2.82
CA PRO A 405 -21.87 -24.71 3.73
C PRO A 405 -21.56 -23.27 3.34
N VAL A 406 -20.29 -22.96 3.03
CA VAL A 406 -19.88 -21.59 2.65
C VAL A 406 -20.54 -21.17 1.32
N THR A 407 -20.56 -22.05 0.33
CA THR A 407 -21.21 -21.81 -0.97
C THR A 407 -22.70 -21.51 -0.79
N ASP A 408 -23.40 -22.30 0.02
CA ASP A 408 -24.83 -22.16 0.22
C ASP A 408 -25.19 -20.84 0.92
N VAL A 409 -24.35 -20.36 1.85
CA VAL A 409 -24.50 -19.05 2.49
C VAL A 409 -24.30 -17.91 1.47
N ILE A 410 -23.25 -17.98 0.65
CA ILE A 410 -22.96 -16.95 -0.36
C ILE A 410 -24.08 -16.86 -1.40
N ILE A 411 -24.53 -17.99 -1.94
CA ILE A 411 -25.62 -18.03 -2.92
C ILE A 411 -26.93 -17.50 -2.32
N ARG A 412 -27.25 -17.86 -1.08
CA ARG A 412 -28.45 -17.34 -0.39
C ARG A 412 -28.43 -15.82 -0.31
N ARG A 413 -27.28 -15.22 0.01
CA ARG A 413 -27.10 -13.76 0.06
C ARG A 413 -27.23 -13.11 -1.31
N LEU A 414 -26.57 -13.67 -2.34
CA LEU A 414 -26.68 -13.16 -3.71
C LEU A 414 -28.13 -13.18 -4.22
N LYS A 415 -28.86 -14.27 -3.95
CA LYS A 415 -30.28 -14.40 -4.30
C LYS A 415 -31.15 -13.40 -3.54
N ALA A 416 -30.95 -13.24 -2.23
CA ALA A 416 -31.72 -12.29 -1.41
C ALA A 416 -31.54 -10.84 -1.88
N ALA A 417 -30.36 -10.51 -2.40
CA ALA A 417 -30.05 -9.18 -2.93
C ALA A 417 -30.40 -9.00 -4.42
N GLY A 418 -30.90 -10.03 -5.09
CA GLY A 418 -31.22 -9.97 -6.53
C GLY A 418 -30.01 -9.75 -7.44
N ILE A 419 -28.80 -10.12 -7.00
CA ILE A 419 -27.59 -9.96 -7.82
C ILE A 419 -27.50 -11.08 -8.85
N PRO A 420 -27.42 -10.75 -10.16
CA PRO A 420 -27.11 -11.74 -11.18
C PRO A 420 -25.65 -12.18 -11.07
N LEU A 421 -25.43 -13.49 -10.99
CA LEU A 421 -24.09 -14.06 -11.10
C LEU A 421 -23.63 -13.95 -12.54
N ARG A 422 -22.43 -13.41 -12.75
CA ARG A 422 -21.83 -13.25 -14.08
C ARG A 422 -20.56 -14.06 -14.17
N LEU A 423 -20.38 -14.73 -15.29
CA LEU A 423 -19.12 -15.34 -15.67
C LEU A 423 -18.76 -14.77 -17.04
N GLU A 424 -17.61 -14.12 -17.11
CA GLU A 424 -17.18 -13.33 -18.27
C GLU A 424 -18.26 -12.30 -18.66
N ASN A 425 -18.87 -12.45 -19.84
CA ASN A 425 -19.84 -11.52 -20.40
C ASN A 425 -21.30 -12.04 -20.35
N ARG A 426 -21.57 -13.15 -19.65
CA ARG A 426 -22.95 -13.70 -19.53
C ARG A 426 -23.45 -13.77 -18.10
N VAL A 427 -24.76 -13.56 -17.94
CA VAL A 427 -25.48 -13.81 -16.70
C VAL A 427 -25.80 -15.31 -16.62
N ILE A 428 -25.44 -15.93 -15.51
CA ILE A 428 -25.78 -17.32 -15.22
C ILE A 428 -27.18 -17.34 -14.62
N THR A 429 -28.13 -17.97 -15.31
CA THR A 429 -29.53 -18.11 -14.86
C THR A 429 -29.80 -19.46 -14.21
N GLU A 430 -29.05 -20.49 -14.59
CA GLU A 430 -29.26 -21.86 -14.14
C GLU A 430 -28.71 -22.06 -12.70
N PRO A 431 -29.55 -22.45 -11.71
CA PRO A 431 -29.13 -22.53 -10.30
C PRO A 431 -27.99 -23.52 -10.04
N SER A 432 -27.95 -24.62 -10.78
CA SER A 432 -26.88 -25.62 -10.66
C SER A 432 -25.53 -25.07 -11.12
N GLU A 433 -25.52 -24.32 -12.22
CA GLU A 433 -24.35 -23.63 -12.75
C GLU A 433 -23.88 -22.50 -11.83
N GLN A 434 -24.81 -21.69 -11.29
CA GLN A 434 -24.49 -20.66 -10.30
C GLN A 434 -23.77 -21.26 -9.09
N ARG A 435 -24.25 -22.42 -8.62
CA ARG A 435 -23.65 -23.11 -7.49
C ARG A 435 -22.26 -23.63 -7.80
N ALA A 436 -22.05 -24.22 -8.98
CA ALA A 436 -20.74 -24.73 -9.39
C ALA A 436 -19.68 -23.62 -9.43
N VAL A 437 -19.99 -22.47 -10.02
CA VAL A 437 -19.05 -21.33 -10.15
C VAL A 437 -18.66 -20.75 -8.79
N VAL A 438 -19.63 -20.59 -7.89
CA VAL A 438 -19.33 -20.13 -6.52
C VAL A 438 -18.52 -21.18 -5.77
N ALA A 439 -18.88 -22.46 -5.88
CA ALA A 439 -18.18 -23.56 -5.20
C ALA A 439 -16.69 -23.63 -5.61
N GLU A 440 -16.38 -23.52 -6.89
CA GLU A 440 -14.99 -23.52 -7.38
C GLU A 440 -14.17 -22.38 -6.74
N SER A 441 -14.75 -21.18 -6.69
CA SER A 441 -14.09 -20.02 -6.09
C SER A 441 -13.92 -20.15 -4.57
N VAL A 442 -14.92 -20.75 -3.90
CA VAL A 442 -14.88 -21.05 -2.46
C VAL A 442 -13.80 -22.09 -2.16
N GLU A 443 -13.73 -23.18 -2.94
CA GLU A 443 -12.71 -24.22 -2.81
C GLU A 443 -11.31 -23.65 -2.93
N TRP A 444 -11.08 -22.80 -3.93
CA TRP A 444 -9.79 -22.11 -4.08
C TRP A 444 -9.47 -21.23 -2.86
N CYS A 445 -10.44 -20.42 -2.37
CA CYS A 445 -10.22 -19.57 -1.20
C CYS A 445 -9.89 -20.39 0.06
N LEU A 446 -10.65 -21.45 0.33
CA LEU A 446 -10.44 -22.31 1.49
C LEU A 446 -9.08 -23.01 1.42
N LYS A 447 -8.68 -23.47 0.24
CA LYS A 447 -7.40 -24.17 0.05
C LYS A 447 -6.19 -23.23 0.11
N GLU A 448 -6.24 -22.10 -0.58
CA GLU A 448 -5.06 -21.26 -0.84
C GLU A 448 -4.95 -20.04 0.08
N ARG A 449 -6.07 -19.59 0.70
CA ARG A 449 -6.11 -18.33 1.47
C ARG A 449 -6.43 -18.52 2.94
N MET A 450 -7.18 -19.56 3.30
CA MET A 450 -7.57 -19.78 4.71
C MET A 450 -6.36 -19.95 5.63
N GLY A 451 -5.38 -20.78 5.23
CA GLY A 451 -4.14 -20.97 5.99
C GLY A 451 -3.38 -19.66 6.21
N LEU A 452 -3.36 -18.78 5.21
CA LEU A 452 -2.79 -17.45 5.31
C LEU A 452 -3.52 -16.60 6.36
N TRP A 453 -4.85 -16.49 6.26
CA TRP A 453 -5.66 -15.70 7.19
C TRP A 453 -5.50 -16.16 8.64
N THR A 454 -5.53 -17.46 8.89
CA THR A 454 -5.31 -18.03 10.23
C THR A 454 -3.89 -17.77 10.72
N SER A 455 -2.87 -18.00 9.88
CA SER A 455 -1.46 -17.81 10.29
C SER A 455 -1.10 -16.37 10.61
N LEU A 456 -1.86 -15.41 10.07
CA LEU A 456 -1.69 -13.98 10.32
C LEU A 456 -2.64 -13.41 11.39
N GLY A 457 -3.39 -14.28 12.07
CA GLY A 457 -4.29 -13.93 13.17
C GLY A 457 -5.54 -13.16 12.73
N ALA A 458 -5.91 -13.24 11.45
CA ALA A 458 -7.05 -12.54 10.89
C ALA A 458 -8.38 -13.26 11.18
N LEU A 459 -8.35 -14.60 11.18
CA LEU A 459 -9.42 -15.50 11.58
C LEU A 459 -9.17 -16.05 12.98
#